data_AF-A0A623T8F5-F1
#
_entry.id   AF-A0A623T8F5-F1
#
_cell.length_a   1.000
_cell.length_b   1.000
_cell.length_c   1.000
_cell.angle_alpha   90.00
_cell.angle_beta   90.00
_cell.angle_gamma   90.00
#
_symmetry.space_group_name_H-M   'P 1'
#
loop_
_entity.id
_entity.type
_entity.pdbx_description
1 polymer ?
#
loop_
_entity_poly.entity_id
_entity_poly.type
_entity_poly.pdbx_seq_one_letter_code
_entity_poly.pdbx_strand_id
1 'polypeptide(L)'
;MKGDLNLNTVISFIANTNLQHYSGESALSLLSQNTGILLAMFVSSASGYSACMAFCRALCGMQMGNFYEDFTRIITRLMLPLNFILAVIFISEGVV
;
A
#
# COMPACT_ATOMS: atom_id res chain seq x y z
N MET A 1 19.13 8.52 7.47
CA MET A 1 19.32 7.06 7.46
C MET A 1 20.61 6.69 6.74
N LYS A 2 21.29 5.61 7.14
CA LYS A 2 22.39 5.03 6.33
C LYS A 2 21.85 4.50 4.99
N GLY A 3 22.69 4.48 3.96
CA GLY A 3 22.30 4.08 2.59
C GLY A 3 21.64 2.71 2.52
N ASP A 4 22.22 1.71 3.20
CA ASP A 4 21.70 0.33 3.21
C ASP A 4 20.31 0.23 3.85
N LEU A 5 20.09 0.98 4.93
CA LEU A 5 18.80 1.03 5.63
C LEU A 5 17.72 1.70 4.79
N ASN A 6 18.07 2.76 4.07
CA ASN A 6 17.14 3.45 3.17
C ASN A 6 16.73 2.52 2.02
N LEU A 7 17.69 1.85 1.39
CA LEU A 7 17.43 0.90 0.32
C LEU A 7 16.56 -0.28 0.79
N ASN A 8 16.88 -0.87 1.94
CA ASN A 8 16.07 -1.94 2.52
C ASN A 8 14.63 -1.47 2.79
N THR A 9 14.46 -0.27 3.33
CA THR A 9 13.15 0.32 3.60
C THR A 9 12.35 0.49 2.31
N VAL A 10 12.93 1.14 1.29
CA VAL A 10 12.23 1.38 0.02
C VAL A 10 11.78 0.08 -0.64
N ILE A 11 12.69 -0.91 -0.75
CA ILE A 11 12.36 -2.21 -1.35
C ILE A 11 11.26 -2.90 -0.55
N SER A 12 11.33 -2.85 0.77
CA SER A 12 10.37 -3.48 1.66
C SER A 12 8.94 -2.95 1.47
N PHE A 13 8.77 -1.64 1.32
CA PHE A 13 7.46 -1.02 1.10
C PHE A 13 6.96 -1.22 -0.34
N ILE A 14 7.83 -1.23 -1.35
CA ILE A 14 7.45 -1.56 -2.74
C ILE A 14 7.02 -3.03 -2.85
N ALA A 15 7.67 -3.92 -2.10
CA ALA A 15 7.34 -5.35 -2.05
C ALA A 15 6.12 -5.67 -1.16
N ASN A 16 5.47 -4.67 -0.56
CA ASN A 16 4.37 -4.83 0.39
C ASN A 16 4.73 -5.68 1.63
N THR A 17 6.01 -5.74 1.99
CA THR A 17 6.50 -6.48 3.17
C THR A 17 6.45 -5.61 4.43
N ASN A 18 6.71 -4.32 4.28
CA ASN A 18 6.73 -3.32 5.37
C ASN A 18 7.67 -3.69 6.53
N LEU A 19 8.73 -4.47 6.26
CA LEU A 19 9.86 -4.68 7.17
C LEU A 19 10.53 -3.35 7.52
N GLN A 20 10.70 -3.09 8.82
CA GLN A 20 11.28 -1.88 9.37
C GLN A 20 12.42 -2.22 10.34
N HIS A 21 13.65 -1.83 9.99
CA HIS A 21 14.81 -1.91 10.87
C HIS A 21 15.15 -0.55 11.52
N TYR A 22 14.17 0.35 11.58
CA TYR A 22 14.30 1.70 12.12
C TYR A 22 13.16 2.00 13.07
N SER A 23 13.38 2.91 14.04
CA SER A 23 12.31 3.45 14.86
C SER A 23 11.58 4.57 14.10
N GLY A 24 10.28 4.40 13.85
CA GLY A 24 9.48 5.31 13.03
C GLY A 24 9.45 6.75 13.54
N GLU A 25 9.45 6.96 14.86
CA GLU A 25 9.36 8.29 15.50
C GLU A 25 10.64 9.12 15.35
N SER A 26 11.80 8.47 15.21
CA SER A 26 13.10 9.17 15.17
C SER A 26 13.77 9.11 13.80
N ALA A 27 13.37 8.18 12.92
CA ALA A 27 14.07 7.92 11.67
C ALA A 27 13.43 8.56 10.43
N LEU A 28 12.12 8.86 10.45
CA LEU A 28 11.40 9.45 9.31
C LEU A 28 10.72 10.78 9.70
N SER A 29 10.71 11.72 8.76
CA SER A 29 9.91 12.93 8.87
C SER A 29 8.44 12.64 8.54
N LEU A 30 7.51 13.44 9.08
CA LEU A 30 6.09 13.35 8.78
C LEU A 30 5.81 13.39 7.26
N LEU A 31 6.57 14.22 6.52
CA LEU A 31 6.48 14.28 5.06
C LEU A 31 6.83 12.95 4.39
N SER A 32 7.90 12.28 4.84
CA SER A 32 8.31 10.99 4.30
C SER A 32 7.35 9.85 4.66
N GLN A 33 6.73 9.91 5.85
CA GLN A 33 5.69 8.96 6.24
C GLN A 33 4.43 9.15 5.38
N ASN A 34 3.95 10.39 5.22
CA ASN A 34 2.71 10.65 4.48
C ASN A 34 2.83 10.46 2.97
N THR A 35 3.92 10.93 2.37
CA THR A 35 4.04 10.92 0.89
C THR A 35 4.83 9.73 0.38
N GLY A 36 5.80 9.23 1.15
CA GLY A 36 6.64 8.10 0.74
C GLY A 36 6.03 6.76 1.14
N ILE A 37 5.96 6.53 2.45
CA ILE A 37 5.52 5.25 3.03
C ILE A 37 4.07 4.95 2.66
N LEU A 38 3.15 5.86 2.99
CA LEU A 38 1.71 5.68 2.76
C LEU A 38 1.38 5.45 1.27
N LEU A 39 2.00 6.23 0.37
CA LEU A 39 1.85 6.02 -1.07
C LEU A 39 2.33 4.62 -1.49
N ALA A 40 3.50 4.20 -1.02
CA ALA A 40 4.06 2.89 -1.35
C ALA A 40 3.17 1.73 -0.85
N MET A 41 2.54 1.86 0.32
CA MET A 41 1.60 0.87 0.85
C MET A 41 0.34 0.74 -0.03
N PHE A 42 -0.20 1.85 -0.55
CA PHE A 42 -1.34 1.80 -1.47
C PHE A 42 -0.96 1.18 -2.81
N VAL A 43 0.13 1.65 -3.43
CA VAL A 43 0.54 1.23 -4.78
C VAL A 43 0.96 -0.25 -4.79
N SER A 44 1.74 -0.69 -3.80
CA SER A 44 2.20 -2.09 -3.73
C SER A 44 1.04 -3.06 -3.52
N SER A 45 0.12 -2.75 -2.59
CA SER A 45 -1.08 -3.54 -2.34
C SER A 45 -2.01 -3.61 -3.56
N ALA A 46 -2.28 -2.47 -4.21
CA ALA A 46 -3.13 -2.42 -5.41
C ALA A 46 -2.53 -3.19 -6.60
N SER A 47 -1.20 -3.18 -6.73
CA SER A 47 -0.48 -3.96 -7.74
C SER A 47 -0.66 -5.47 -7.50
N GLY A 48 -0.50 -5.92 -6.25
CA GLY A 48 -0.71 -7.32 -5.88
C GLY A 48 -2.15 -7.79 -6.11
N TYR A 49 -3.14 -6.97 -5.76
CA TYR A 49 -4.55 -7.25 -6.05
C TYR A 49 -4.82 -7.39 -7.55
N SER A 50 -4.30 -6.45 -8.35
CA SER A 50 -4.52 -6.45 -9.80
C SER A 50 -3.94 -7.69 -10.48
N ALA A 51 -2.75 -8.12 -10.05
CA ALA A 51 -2.13 -9.36 -10.51
C ALA A 51 -2.94 -10.61 -10.11
N CYS A 52 -3.43 -10.66 -8.87
CA CYS A 52 -4.29 -11.75 -8.39
C CYS A 52 -5.60 -11.82 -9.19
N MET A 53 -6.24 -10.68 -9.49
CA MET A 53 -7.48 -10.66 -10.26
C MET A 53 -7.27 -11.11 -11.71
N ALA A 54 -6.14 -10.76 -12.33
CA ALA A 54 -5.77 -11.26 -13.66
C ALA A 54 -5.57 -12.79 -13.64
N PHE A 55 -4.89 -13.31 -12.61
CA PHE A 55 -4.69 -14.74 -12.41
C PHE A 55 -6.01 -15.50 -12.22
N CYS A 56 -6.90 -15.02 -11.36
CA CYS A 56 -8.22 -15.62 -11.15
C CYS A 56 -9.06 -15.65 -12.44
N ARG A 57 -9.06 -14.56 -13.22
CA ARG A 57 -9.77 -14.54 -14.52
C ARG A 57 -9.19 -15.54 -15.52
N ALA A 58 -7.86 -15.67 -15.57
CA ALA A 58 -7.20 -16.63 -16.43
C ALA A 58 -7.56 -18.09 -16.06
N LEU A 59 -7.61 -18.42 -14.77
CA LEU A 59 -8.05 -19.74 -14.29
C LEU A 59 -9.51 -20.06 -14.67
N CYS A 60 -10.38 -19.04 -14.73
CA CYS A 60 -11.76 -19.19 -15.17
C CYS A 60 -11.94 -19.22 -16.71
N GLY A 61 -10.85 -19.18 -17.49
CA GLY A 61 -10.92 -19.13 -18.96
C GLY A 61 -11.41 -17.78 -19.52
N MET A 62 -11.41 -16.73 -18.70
CA MET A 62 -11.78 -15.37 -19.12
C MET A 62 -10.56 -14.58 -19.58
N GLN A 63 -10.80 -13.48 -20.31
CA GLN A 63 -9.73 -12.54 -20.61
C GLN A 63 -9.18 -11.89 -19.33
N MET A 64 -7.86 -11.70 -19.27
CA MET A 64 -7.17 -11.14 -18.10
C MET A 64 -7.53 -9.68 -17.79
N GLY A 65 -8.25 -8.99 -18.68
CA GLY A 65 -8.68 -7.60 -18.51
C GLY A 65 -7.55 -6.57 -18.54
N ASN A 66 -7.76 -5.41 -17.92
CA ASN A 66 -6.82 -4.29 -17.92
C ASN A 66 -6.27 -3.99 -16.53
N PHE A 67 -4.95 -4.07 -16.38
CA PHE A 67 -4.26 -3.78 -15.13
C PHE A 67 -4.60 -2.40 -14.55
N TYR A 68 -4.58 -1.34 -15.36
CA TYR A 68 -4.82 0.03 -14.87
C TYR A 68 -6.26 0.24 -14.40
N GLU A 69 -7.21 -0.49 -14.98
CA GLU A 69 -8.61 -0.48 -14.58
C GLU A 69 -8.80 -1.14 -13.22
N ASP A 70 -8.24 -2.33 -13.02
CA ASP A 70 -8.29 -3.03 -11.73
C ASP A 70 -7.55 -2.27 -10.64
N PHE A 71 -6.37 -1.73 -10.97
CA PHE A 71 -5.55 -0.92 -10.08
C PHE A 71 -6.28 0.35 -9.62
N THR A 72 -6.90 1.09 -10.54
CA THR A 72 -7.64 2.31 -10.18
C THR A 72 -8.92 1.98 -9.42
N ARG A 73 -9.62 0.90 -9.79
CA ARG A 73 -10.87 0.48 -9.13
C ARG A 73 -10.64 0.03 -7.71
N ILE A 74 -9.62 -0.78 -7.43
CA ILE A 74 -9.36 -1.25 -6.06
C ILE A 74 -9.04 -0.08 -5.13
N ILE A 75 -8.24 0.87 -5.59
CA ILE A 75 -7.89 2.07 -4.82
C ILE A 75 -9.13 2.91 -4.55
N THR A 76 -9.86 3.29 -5.61
CA THR A 76 -10.97 4.26 -5.51
C THR A 76 -12.23 3.70 -4.88
N ARG A 77 -12.56 2.42 -5.14
CA ARG A 77 -13.84 1.82 -4.73
C ARG A 77 -13.77 0.99 -3.46
N LEU A 78 -12.57 0.55 -3.05
CA LEU A 78 -12.41 -0.28 -1.86
C LEU A 78 -11.45 0.36 -0.86
N MET A 79 -10.19 0.57 -1.23
CA MET A 79 -9.15 0.98 -0.27
C MET A 79 -9.42 2.37 0.33
N LEU A 80 -9.68 3.38 -0.51
CA LEU A 80 -9.96 4.74 -0.03
C LEU A 80 -11.21 4.83 0.87
N PRO A 81 -12.39 4.33 0.47
CA PRO A 81 -13.58 4.42 1.32
C PRO A 81 -13.42 3.61 2.61
N LEU A 82 -12.82 2.42 2.55
CA LEU A 82 -12.62 1.58 3.72
C LEU A 82 -11.61 2.21 4.68
N ASN A 83 -10.47 2.72 4.18
CA ASN A 83 -9.48 3.39 4.99
C ASN A 83 -10.03 4.68 5.62
N PHE A 84 -10.90 5.41 4.93
CA PHE A 84 -11.57 6.58 5.50
C PHE A 84 -12.46 6.20 6.70
N ILE A 85 -13.26 5.14 6.56
CA ILE A 85 -14.11 4.65 7.66
C ILE A 85 -13.24 4.20 8.84
N LEU A 86 -12.21 3.40 8.59
CA LEU A 86 -11.30 2.93 9.64
C LEU A 86 -10.53 4.07 10.31
N ALA A 87 -10.12 5.09 9.55
CA ALA A 87 -9.45 6.26 10.10
C ALA A 87 -10.35 7.01 11.09
N VAL A 88 -11.64 7.20 10.76
CA VAL A 88 -12.61 7.84 11.67
C VAL A 88 -12.78 7.02 12.95
N ILE A 89 -12.86 5.70 12.84
CA ILE A 89 -12.96 4.80 14.00
C ILE A 89 -11.70 4.89 14.87
N PHE A 90 -10.50 4.87 14.28
CA PHE A 90 -9.27 4.98 15.07
C PHE A 90 -9.12 6.33 15.77
N ILE A 91 -9.54 7.42 15.11
CA ILE A 91 -9.59 8.74 15.74
C ILE A 91 -10.55 8.73 16.93
N SER A 92 -11.71 8.05 16.85
CA SER A 92 -12.65 7.97 17.99
C SER A 92 -12.12 7.15 19.17
N GLU A 93 -11.26 6.16 18.91
CA GLU A 93 -10.59 5.36 19.96
C GLU A 93 -9.35 6.04 20.55
N GLY A 94 -9.02 7.26 20.10
CA GLY A 94 -7.93 8.06 20.66
C GLY A 94 -6.56 7.88 19.99
N VAL A 95 -6.51 7.28 18.79
CA VAL A 95 -5.30 7.30 17.96
C VAL A 95 -5.11 8.71 17.39
N VAL A 96 -3.93 9.29 17.62
CA VAL A 96 -3.53 10.64 17.16
C VAL A 96 -2.34 10.55 16.23
#